data_AF-A0A6U9B1Z4-F1
#
_entry.id   AF-A0A6U9B1Z4-F1
#
_cell.length_a   1.000
_cell.length_b   1.000
_cell.length_c   1.000
_cell.angle_alpha   90.00
_cell.angle_beta   90.00
_cell.angle_gamma   90.00
#
_symmetry.space_group_name_H-M   'P 1'
#
loop_
_entity.id
_entity.type
_entity.pdbx_description
1 polymer ?
#
loop_
_entity_poly.entity_id
_entity_poly.type
_entity_poly.pdbx_seq_one_letter_code
_entity_poly.pdbx_strand_id
1 'polypeptide(L)'
;LLSGRHNARKEMACRLPRSARRPWGFSAAARPPTLLPPTLLARQRIAPLLSAPRACSSGTAAGANGGSKGGPTREMVREMPRHISELSGEMLFLMTKTQGGSLIASRERLRRDIMWVDDVDYEAAGVRIVEIARYGTGESALLKAPYYAGWVTAQAAGWASIPLVFSLELAMSFNRHYVMAPLPDEGGTDTLLEVGIWTWQWMEPPLGTFSFFLLCAQFGAQQRANLGIKPFTARLRSRKANQLCAAFPQYDRSILRDYAKAICFDDADADGLDNEPLWLERSRAAGGRDNVKTPSM
;
A
#
# COMPACT_ATOMS: atom_id res chain seq x y z
N LEU A 1 -38.33 27.57 -41.22
CA LEU A 1 -38.35 27.00 -42.59
C LEU A 1 -36.93 26.53 -42.89
N LEU A 2 -36.63 25.28 -42.49
CA LEU A 2 -36.37 24.12 -43.38
C LEU A 2 -34.98 24.26 -44.03
N SER A 3 -34.02 23.34 -43.97
CA SER A 3 -33.99 21.87 -43.88
C SER A 3 -32.50 21.51 -43.70
N GLY A 4 -32.02 20.57 -42.89
CA GLY A 4 -32.40 19.16 -42.85
C GLY A 4 -31.50 18.34 -43.79
N ARG A 5 -30.49 17.63 -43.25
CA ARG A 5 -29.84 16.40 -43.76
C ARG A 5 -28.85 15.90 -42.69
N HIS A 6 -29.18 14.86 -41.93
CA HIS A 6 -28.93 13.43 -42.21
C HIS A 6 -27.43 13.07 -42.21
N ASN A 7 -26.94 11.97 -41.63
CA ASN A 7 -27.41 11.00 -40.65
C ASN A 7 -26.20 10.08 -40.39
N ALA A 8 -26.16 9.45 -39.22
CA ALA A 8 -25.55 8.13 -38.97
C ALA A 8 -24.03 7.91 -39.15
N ARG A 9 -23.32 7.73 -38.02
CA ARG A 9 -22.25 6.72 -37.87
C ARG A 9 -22.17 6.32 -36.38
N LYS A 10 -22.86 5.23 -36.04
CA LYS A 10 -22.31 3.87 -35.83
C LYS A 10 -21.87 3.64 -34.38
N GLU A 11 -22.84 3.16 -33.60
CA GLU A 11 -22.62 2.36 -32.40
C GLU A 11 -21.65 1.19 -32.71
N MET A 12 -20.52 1.12 -32.02
CA MET A 12 -19.69 -0.08 -31.93
C MET A 12 -19.92 -0.71 -30.56
N ALA A 13 -20.94 -1.57 -30.50
CA ALA A 13 -21.13 -2.54 -29.44
C ALA A 13 -20.03 -3.61 -29.54
N CYS A 14 -19.08 -3.58 -28.60
CA CYS A 14 -18.07 -4.60 -28.45
C CYS A 14 -18.71 -5.85 -27.84
N ARG A 15 -19.19 -6.76 -28.71
CA ARG A 15 -19.63 -8.12 -28.33
C ARG A 15 -18.38 -8.97 -28.09
N LEU A 16 -18.11 -9.30 -26.83
CA LEU A 16 -17.15 -10.33 -26.47
C LEU A 16 -17.74 -11.73 -26.75
N PRO A 17 -16.94 -12.67 -27.31
CA PRO A 17 -17.40 -14.02 -27.58
C PRO A 17 -17.54 -14.84 -26.29
N ARG A 18 -18.72 -15.45 -26.13
CA ARG A 18 -18.94 -16.60 -25.23
C ARG A 18 -18.26 -17.82 -25.85
N SER A 19 -17.19 -18.32 -25.24
CA SER A 19 -16.69 -19.66 -25.54
C SER A 19 -16.07 -20.34 -24.32
N ALA A 20 -16.42 -21.62 -24.19
CA ALA A 20 -15.73 -22.68 -23.44
C ALA A 20 -15.90 -22.73 -21.91
N ARG A 21 -17.02 -23.35 -21.52
CA ARG A 21 -17.06 -24.22 -20.33
C ARG A 21 -16.03 -25.36 -20.50
N ARG A 22 -15.15 -25.54 -19.52
CA ARG A 22 -14.63 -26.87 -19.13
C ARG A 22 -14.53 -26.95 -17.60
N PRO A 23 -15.05 -28.01 -16.97
CA PRO A 23 -14.92 -28.23 -15.54
C PRO A 23 -13.57 -28.89 -15.26
N TRP A 24 -12.71 -28.20 -14.51
CA TRP A 24 -11.55 -28.85 -13.88
C TRP A 24 -12.00 -29.39 -12.53
N GLY A 25 -12.20 -30.71 -12.48
CA GLY A 25 -12.33 -31.43 -11.22
C GLY A 25 -10.98 -31.51 -10.54
N PHE A 26 -10.80 -30.76 -9.45
CA PHE A 26 -9.72 -31.02 -8.50
C PHE A 26 -10.23 -32.03 -7.47
N SER A 27 -9.76 -33.27 -7.65
CA SER A 27 -9.90 -34.35 -6.69
C SER A 27 -9.12 -34.00 -5.41
N ALA A 28 -9.74 -34.25 -4.27
CA ALA A 28 -9.16 -34.06 -2.94
C ALA A 28 -8.01 -35.05 -2.72
N ALA A 29 -6.76 -34.55 -2.76
CA ALA A 29 -5.60 -35.29 -2.29
C ALA A 29 -5.25 -34.84 -0.86
N ALA A 30 -5.24 -35.81 0.04
CA ALA A 30 -4.92 -35.67 1.46
C ALA A 30 -3.55 -35.01 1.69
N ARG A 31 -3.48 -34.06 2.62
CA ARG A 31 -2.22 -33.48 3.11
C ARG A 31 -1.58 -34.45 4.13
N PRO A 32 -0.30 -34.81 3.99
CA PRO A 32 0.43 -35.53 5.04
C PRO A 32 0.74 -34.62 6.25
N PRO A 33 0.91 -35.20 7.46
CA PRO A 33 1.12 -34.44 8.68
C PRO A 33 2.50 -33.78 8.72
N THR A 34 2.51 -32.46 8.96
CA THR A 34 3.71 -31.66 9.21
C THR A 34 4.32 -32.02 10.56
N LEU A 35 5.46 -32.71 10.55
CA LEU A 35 6.34 -32.85 11.72
C LEU A 35 7.11 -31.54 11.91
N LEU A 36 6.82 -30.83 13.01
CA LEU A 36 7.60 -29.67 13.47
C LEU A 36 8.82 -30.15 14.28
N PRO A 37 10.03 -29.62 14.05
CA PRO A 37 11.13 -29.76 15.00
C PRO A 37 11.00 -28.78 16.19
N PRO A 38 11.52 -29.15 17.38
CA PRO A 38 11.33 -28.38 18.60
C PRO A 38 12.38 -27.27 18.80
N THR A 39 11.94 -26.23 19.51
CA THR A 39 12.71 -25.38 20.43
C THR A 39 13.91 -24.59 19.90
N LEU A 40 13.78 -23.25 19.90
CA LEU A 40 14.67 -22.39 20.69
C LEU A 40 13.96 -21.08 21.07
N LEU A 41 13.42 -21.09 22.28
CA LEU A 41 12.87 -19.94 23.00
C LEU A 41 14.05 -19.08 23.51
N ALA A 42 14.25 -17.90 22.93
CA ALA A 42 15.01 -16.83 23.57
C ALA A 42 14.06 -15.68 23.92
N ARG A 43 13.51 -15.79 25.13
CA ARG A 43 12.60 -14.85 25.79
C ARG A 43 13.44 -13.76 26.46
N GLN A 44 13.51 -12.56 25.88
CA GLN A 44 13.95 -11.38 26.63
C GLN A 44 12.75 -10.59 27.14
N ARG A 45 12.50 -10.74 28.44
CA ARG A 45 11.63 -9.91 29.27
C ARG A 45 12.39 -8.63 29.61
N ILE A 46 11.82 -7.47 29.30
CA ILE A 46 12.09 -6.24 30.04
C ILE A 46 10.73 -5.70 30.49
N ALA A 47 10.50 -5.75 31.80
CA ALA A 47 9.38 -5.11 32.46
C ALA A 47 9.74 -3.65 32.77
N PRO A 48 8.74 -2.77 32.89
CA PRO A 48 8.79 -1.76 33.92
C PRO A 48 7.69 -1.99 34.97
N LEU A 49 8.17 -2.03 36.20
CA LEU A 49 7.42 -1.87 37.45
C LEU A 49 6.76 -0.49 37.48
N LEU A 50 5.45 -0.44 37.69
CA LEU A 50 4.79 0.65 38.40
C LEU A 50 3.50 0.13 39.03
N SER A 51 3.42 0.32 40.33
CA SER A 51 2.46 -0.25 41.27
C SER A 51 1.36 0.77 41.65
N ALA A 52 0.11 0.30 41.52
CA ALA A 52 -1.09 0.61 42.35
C ALA A 52 -1.76 2.02 42.26
N PRO A 53 -3.04 2.20 42.68
CA PRO A 53 -3.97 1.27 43.34
C PRO A 53 -5.39 1.12 42.72
N ARG A 54 -6.16 0.21 43.33
CA ARG A 54 -7.58 -0.20 43.09
C ARG A 54 -8.62 0.84 43.55
N ALA A 55 -9.76 0.90 42.84
CA ALA A 55 -11.18 0.95 43.30
C ALA A 55 -12.03 1.65 42.22
N CYS A 56 -13.02 1.01 41.57
CA CYS A 56 -14.44 0.92 41.95
C CYS A 56 -15.08 -0.17 41.09
N SER A 57 -15.54 -1.29 41.66
CA SER A 57 -16.91 -1.59 42.12
C SER A 57 -17.97 -1.75 41.02
N SER A 58 -18.48 -2.98 40.95
CA SER A 58 -19.81 -3.43 40.48
C SER A 58 -20.23 -3.12 39.04
N GLY A 59 -19.96 -4.08 38.16
CA GLY A 59 -20.70 -4.28 36.92
C GLY A 59 -20.73 -5.78 36.62
N THR A 60 -21.90 -6.38 36.80
CA THR A 60 -22.29 -7.77 36.58
C THR A 60 -21.46 -8.52 35.54
N ALA A 61 -20.72 -9.54 35.99
CA ALA A 61 -20.09 -10.53 35.13
C ALA A 61 -21.18 -11.43 34.52
N ALA A 62 -21.72 -11.04 33.36
CA ALA A 62 -22.41 -11.93 32.46
C ALA A 62 -21.36 -12.54 31.50
N GLY A 63 -21.27 -13.86 31.52
CA GLY A 63 -20.22 -14.61 30.85
C GLY A 63 -20.15 -14.42 29.33
N ALA A 64 -18.95 -14.62 28.80
CA ALA A 64 -18.75 -14.97 27.40
C ALA A 64 -17.69 -16.08 27.31
N ASN A 65 -18.10 -17.27 27.76
CA ASN A 65 -17.58 -18.51 27.25
C ASN A 65 -18.16 -18.67 25.83
N GLY A 66 -17.35 -18.56 24.79
CA GLY A 66 -17.88 -18.55 23.43
C GLY A 66 -16.84 -18.48 22.33
N GLY A 67 -15.81 -19.31 22.40
CA GLY A 67 -14.99 -19.63 21.24
C GLY A 67 -15.79 -20.47 20.24
N SER A 68 -16.77 -19.87 19.55
CA SER A 68 -17.41 -20.49 18.40
C SER A 68 -16.58 -20.16 17.15
N LYS A 69 -16.27 -21.18 16.36
CA LYS A 69 -15.80 -21.03 14.98
C LYS A 69 -16.98 -20.60 14.08
N GLY A 70 -17.67 -19.53 14.46
CA GLY A 70 -18.80 -18.96 13.72
C GLY A 70 -18.37 -17.68 13.03
N GLY A 71 -18.51 -17.61 11.71
CA GLY A 71 -18.44 -16.33 11.01
C GLY A 71 -19.51 -15.36 11.53
N PRO A 72 -19.38 -14.05 11.25
CA PRO A 72 -20.34 -13.06 11.70
C PRO A 72 -21.75 -13.40 11.20
N THR A 73 -22.74 -13.37 12.09
CA THR A 73 -24.14 -13.66 11.74
C THR A 73 -24.73 -12.52 10.89
N ARG A 74 -25.76 -12.83 10.08
CA ARG A 74 -26.39 -11.85 9.18
C ARG A 74 -26.91 -10.60 9.91
N GLU A 75 -27.40 -10.80 11.14
CA GLU A 75 -27.89 -9.72 12.00
C GLU A 75 -26.73 -8.83 12.48
N MET A 76 -25.63 -9.42 12.93
CA MET A 76 -24.42 -8.66 13.29
C MET A 76 -23.90 -7.83 12.11
N VAL A 77 -23.83 -8.40 10.91
CA VAL A 77 -23.37 -7.68 9.71
C VAL A 77 -24.30 -6.51 9.35
N ARG A 78 -25.59 -6.58 9.71
CA ARG A 78 -26.54 -5.50 9.45
C ARG A 78 -26.24 -4.26 10.31
N GLU A 79 -25.83 -4.48 11.55
CA GLU A 79 -25.51 -3.43 12.53
C GLU A 79 -24.06 -2.92 12.43
N MET A 80 -23.22 -3.62 11.67
CA MET A 80 -21.83 -3.19 11.48
C MET A 80 -21.76 -1.86 10.72
N PRO A 81 -20.92 -0.92 11.19
CA PRO A 81 -20.69 0.34 10.48
C PRO A 81 -20.14 0.04 9.09
N ARG A 82 -20.76 0.65 8.07
CA ARG A 82 -20.42 0.44 6.66
C ARG A 82 -19.52 1.53 6.12
N HIS A 83 -19.61 2.73 6.69
CA HIS A 83 -18.84 3.88 6.27
C HIS A 83 -17.96 4.43 7.40
N ILE A 84 -16.82 5.03 7.05
CA ILE A 84 -15.86 5.54 8.03
C ILE A 84 -16.42 6.69 8.86
N SER A 85 -17.37 7.45 8.29
CA SER A 85 -18.05 8.54 8.98
C SER A 85 -18.95 8.05 10.12
N GLU A 86 -19.34 6.77 10.12
CA GLU A 86 -20.15 6.16 11.18
C GLU A 86 -19.30 5.72 12.38
N LEU A 87 -17.96 5.71 12.25
CA LEU A 87 -17.07 5.30 13.32
C LEU A 87 -17.01 6.34 14.44
N SER A 88 -16.86 5.85 15.67
CA SER A 88 -16.62 6.69 16.84
C SER A 88 -15.27 7.40 16.75
N GLY A 89 -15.14 8.55 17.42
CA GLY A 89 -13.89 9.31 17.45
C GLY A 89 -12.71 8.52 18.04
N GLU A 90 -12.98 7.66 19.02
CA GLU A 90 -11.98 6.77 19.62
C GLU A 90 -11.48 5.73 18.62
N MET A 91 -12.38 5.09 17.86
CA MET A 91 -11.99 4.10 16.86
C MET A 91 -11.18 4.74 15.74
N LEU A 92 -11.55 5.94 15.29
CA LEU A 92 -10.77 6.70 14.32
C LEU A 92 -9.39 7.09 14.85
N PHE A 93 -9.31 7.51 16.12
CA PHE A 93 -8.04 7.81 16.78
C PHE A 93 -7.14 6.57 16.80
N LEU A 94 -7.70 5.42 17.22
CA LEU A 94 -6.99 4.16 17.23
C LEU A 94 -6.48 3.81 15.83
N MET A 95 -7.35 3.79 14.82
CA MET A 95 -7.00 3.50 13.42
C MET A 95 -5.93 4.43 12.84
N THR A 96 -5.86 5.67 13.32
CA THR A 96 -4.81 6.62 12.92
C THR A 96 -3.47 6.30 13.58
N LYS A 97 -3.49 5.83 14.84
CA LYS A 97 -2.28 5.61 15.66
C LYS A 97 -1.70 4.20 15.53
N THR A 98 -2.46 3.20 15.12
CA THR A 98 -1.94 1.83 14.90
C THR A 98 -0.91 1.81 13.77
N GLN A 99 0.05 0.87 13.81
CA GLN A 99 1.12 0.74 12.83
C GLN A 99 0.57 0.70 11.38
N GLY A 100 0.82 1.77 10.63
CA GLY A 100 0.37 1.91 9.25
C GLY A 100 -0.55 3.10 8.99
N GLY A 101 -1.27 3.59 10.01
CA GLY A 101 -2.13 4.78 9.99
C GLY A 101 -3.06 4.90 8.78
N SER A 102 -4.35 4.66 8.96
CA SER A 102 -5.30 4.82 7.85
C SER A 102 -5.42 6.29 7.43
N LEU A 103 -5.14 6.56 6.14
CA LEU A 103 -5.33 7.88 5.53
C LEU A 103 -6.79 8.32 5.68
N ILE A 104 -7.73 7.43 5.37
CA ILE A 104 -9.16 7.71 5.42
C ILE A 104 -9.59 8.05 6.85
N ALA A 105 -9.05 7.35 7.86
CA ALA A 105 -9.36 7.66 9.27
C ALA A 105 -8.77 9.01 9.71
N SER A 106 -7.54 9.31 9.28
CA SER A 106 -6.90 10.60 9.57
C SER A 106 -7.66 11.76 8.91
N ARG A 107 -8.16 11.53 7.69
CA ARG A 107 -8.96 12.47 6.91
C ARG A 107 -10.31 12.74 7.56
N GLU A 108 -11.01 11.70 8.01
CA GLU A 108 -12.28 11.85 8.73
C GLU A 108 -12.09 12.59 10.07
N ARG A 109 -11.00 12.32 10.80
CA ARG A 109 -10.67 13.09 12.01
C ARG A 109 -10.41 14.56 11.70
N LEU A 110 -9.66 14.85 10.64
CA LEU A 110 -9.42 16.22 10.20
C LEU A 110 -10.72 16.90 9.76
N ARG A 111 -11.62 16.17 9.08
CA ARG A 111 -12.94 16.69 8.70
C ARG A 111 -13.73 17.13 9.92
N ARG A 112 -13.81 16.29 10.95
CA ARG A 112 -14.53 16.61 12.19
C ARG A 112 -13.91 17.79 12.94
N ASP A 113 -12.59 17.91 12.90
CA ASP A 113 -11.88 19.07 13.47
C ASP A 113 -12.22 20.36 12.71
N ILE A 114 -12.23 20.33 11.37
CA ILE A 114 -12.65 21.46 10.54
C ILE A 114 -14.11 21.83 10.80
N MET A 115 -15.02 20.87 10.86
CA MET A 115 -16.44 21.13 11.17
C MET A 115 -16.60 21.83 12.52
N TRP A 116 -15.79 21.43 13.52
CA TRP A 116 -15.81 22.04 14.84
C TRP A 116 -15.20 23.45 14.87
N VAL A 117 -14.07 23.66 14.20
CA VAL A 117 -13.32 24.93 14.21
C VAL A 117 -13.97 25.99 13.31
N ASP A 118 -14.39 25.59 12.10
CA ASP A 118 -14.95 26.49 11.09
C ASP A 118 -16.48 26.62 11.19
N ASP A 119 -17.13 25.82 12.04
CA ASP A 119 -18.60 25.74 12.19
C ASP A 119 -19.32 25.50 10.85
N VAL A 120 -18.86 24.49 10.11
CA VAL A 120 -19.35 24.16 8.76
C VAL A 120 -19.91 22.74 8.68
N ASP A 121 -20.83 22.55 7.73
CA ASP A 121 -21.35 21.23 7.39
C ASP A 121 -20.28 20.29 6.82
N TYR A 122 -20.57 18.99 6.87
CA TYR A 122 -19.68 17.92 6.44
C TYR A 122 -19.16 18.08 4.99
N GLU A 123 -20.05 18.47 4.07
CA GLU A 123 -19.70 18.68 2.65
C GLU A 123 -18.77 19.90 2.46
N ALA A 124 -19.05 20.99 3.17
CA ALA A 124 -18.23 22.20 3.16
C ALA A 124 -16.84 21.97 3.77
N ALA A 125 -16.75 21.16 4.83
CA ALA A 125 -15.48 20.73 5.39
C ALA A 125 -14.65 19.92 4.38
N GLY A 126 -15.30 19.17 3.48
CA GLY A 126 -14.62 18.47 2.38
C GLY A 126 -13.84 19.40 1.46
N VAL A 127 -14.41 20.56 1.12
CA VAL A 127 -13.73 21.56 0.27
C VAL A 127 -12.45 22.08 0.93
N ARG A 128 -12.48 22.30 2.25
CA ARG A 128 -11.30 22.70 3.03
C ARG A 128 -10.22 21.62 3.07
N ILE A 129 -10.61 20.35 3.19
CA ILE A 129 -9.64 19.24 3.14
C ILE A 129 -8.96 19.18 1.78
N VAL A 130 -9.69 19.39 0.68
CA VAL A 130 -9.10 19.43 -0.68
C VAL A 130 -8.07 20.54 -0.79
N GLU A 131 -8.36 21.73 -0.24
CA GLU A 131 -7.41 22.85 -0.18
C GLU A 131 -6.12 22.46 0.57
N ILE A 132 -6.26 21.86 1.75
CA ILE A 132 -5.14 21.37 2.57
C ILE A 132 -4.35 20.28 1.83
N ALA A 133 -5.05 19.35 1.16
CA ALA A 133 -4.45 18.26 0.41
C ALA A 133 -3.62 18.78 -0.76
N ARG A 134 -4.16 19.71 -1.55
CA ARG A 134 -3.47 20.34 -2.69
C ARG A 134 -2.22 21.11 -2.25
N TYR A 135 -2.27 21.79 -1.10
CA TYR A 135 -1.09 22.42 -0.52
C TYR A 135 -0.04 21.38 -0.09
N GLY A 136 -0.48 20.23 0.44
CA GLY A 136 0.40 19.16 0.91
C GLY A 136 1.10 18.36 -0.19
N THR A 137 0.47 18.15 -1.34
CA THR A 137 0.96 17.26 -2.42
C THR A 137 1.89 17.95 -3.43
N GLY A 138 1.89 19.28 -3.52
CA GLY A 138 2.54 20.06 -4.60
C GLY A 138 4.07 19.92 -4.81
N GLU A 139 4.80 19.18 -3.97
CA GLU A 139 6.27 18.99 -4.11
C GLU A 139 6.72 17.51 -4.11
N SER A 140 5.79 16.56 -4.29
CA SER A 140 6.06 15.13 -4.07
C SER A 140 6.91 14.48 -5.17
N ALA A 141 6.92 15.01 -6.40
CA ALA A 141 7.58 14.38 -7.55
C ALA A 141 9.11 14.24 -7.37
N LEU A 142 9.79 15.31 -6.93
CA LEU A 142 11.24 15.27 -6.68
C LEU A 142 11.59 14.31 -5.54
N LEU A 143 10.71 14.20 -4.55
CA LEU A 143 10.89 13.31 -3.40
C LEU A 143 10.71 11.83 -3.77
N LYS A 144 9.86 11.54 -4.77
CA LYS A 144 9.61 10.19 -5.29
C LYS A 144 10.63 9.76 -6.35
N ALA A 145 11.31 10.71 -7.00
CA ALA A 145 12.30 10.47 -8.06
C ALA A 145 13.31 9.33 -7.77
N PRO A 146 13.97 9.23 -6.59
CA PRO A 146 14.92 8.15 -6.35
C PRO A 146 14.28 6.75 -6.33
N TYR A 147 13.00 6.64 -5.94
CA TYR A 147 12.28 5.38 -5.97
C TYR A 147 11.97 4.94 -7.40
N TYR A 148 11.52 5.88 -8.24
CA TYR A 148 11.31 5.62 -9.66
C TYR A 148 12.61 5.30 -10.38
N ALA A 149 13.69 6.04 -10.09
CA ALA A 149 15.01 5.75 -10.64
C ALA A 149 15.47 4.34 -10.25
N GLY A 150 15.36 3.95 -8.97
CA GLY A 150 15.69 2.60 -8.52
C GLY A 150 14.87 1.50 -9.22
N TRP A 151 13.56 1.71 -9.36
CA TRP A 151 12.70 0.75 -10.07
C TRP A 151 13.04 0.64 -11.56
N VAL A 152 13.14 1.76 -12.27
CA VAL A 152 13.43 1.79 -13.71
C VAL A 152 14.82 1.21 -13.99
N THR A 153 15.82 1.57 -13.21
CA THR A 153 17.19 1.04 -13.36
C THR A 153 17.24 -0.46 -13.13
N ALA A 154 16.54 -0.98 -12.11
CA ALA A 154 16.47 -2.42 -11.87
C ALA A 154 15.80 -3.18 -13.02
N GLN A 155 14.68 -2.66 -13.54
CA GLN A 155 13.99 -3.24 -14.69
C GLN A 155 14.87 -3.22 -15.95
N ALA A 156 15.49 -2.07 -16.23
CA ALA A 156 16.37 -1.91 -17.39
C ALA A 156 17.59 -2.84 -17.29
N ALA A 157 18.21 -2.94 -16.13
CA ALA A 157 19.35 -3.84 -15.90
C ALA A 157 18.96 -5.31 -16.06
N GLY A 158 17.80 -5.73 -15.54
CA GLY A 158 17.34 -7.12 -15.66
C GLY A 158 17.01 -7.52 -17.11
N TRP A 159 16.45 -6.61 -17.91
CA TRP A 159 16.21 -6.87 -19.33
C TRP A 159 17.48 -6.78 -20.17
N ALA A 160 18.39 -5.85 -19.84
CA ALA A 160 19.67 -5.68 -20.54
C ALA A 160 20.68 -6.80 -20.24
N SER A 161 20.60 -7.45 -19.08
CA SER A 161 21.52 -8.53 -18.73
C SER A 161 21.35 -9.77 -19.60
N ILE A 162 20.14 -10.04 -20.11
CA ILE A 162 19.86 -11.21 -20.95
C ILE A 162 20.68 -11.17 -22.26
N PRO A 163 20.55 -10.14 -23.12
CA PRO A 163 21.34 -10.08 -24.34
C PRO A 163 22.83 -9.89 -24.06
N LEU A 164 23.22 -9.22 -22.98
CA LEU A 164 24.63 -9.03 -22.63
C LEU A 164 25.35 -10.35 -22.30
N VAL A 165 24.65 -11.32 -21.69
CA VAL A 165 25.21 -12.62 -21.29
C VAL A 165 25.12 -13.65 -22.41
N PHE A 166 24.05 -13.64 -23.20
CA PHE A 166 23.80 -14.69 -24.19
C PHE A 166 24.17 -14.31 -25.63
N SER A 167 24.41 -13.03 -25.95
CA SER A 167 24.86 -12.61 -27.29
C SER A 167 26.39 -12.48 -27.34
N LEU A 168 27.02 -13.25 -28.22
CA LEU A 168 28.47 -13.21 -28.41
C LEU A 168 28.97 -11.81 -28.81
N GLU A 169 28.27 -11.12 -29.71
CA GLU A 169 28.67 -9.80 -30.19
C GLU A 169 28.68 -8.75 -29.07
N LEU A 170 27.63 -8.72 -28.26
CA LEU A 170 27.53 -7.80 -27.13
C LEU A 170 28.53 -8.15 -26.03
N ALA A 171 28.67 -9.45 -25.72
CA ALA A 171 29.62 -9.93 -24.73
C ALA A 171 31.08 -9.64 -25.13
N MET A 172 31.45 -9.86 -26.39
CA MET A 172 32.78 -9.54 -26.91
C MET A 172 33.02 -8.02 -26.92
N SER A 173 32.02 -7.23 -27.33
CA SER A 173 32.12 -5.77 -27.28
C SER A 173 32.34 -5.28 -25.84
N PHE A 174 31.55 -5.78 -24.88
CA PHE A 174 31.69 -5.43 -23.48
C PHE A 174 33.04 -5.87 -22.90
N ASN A 175 33.48 -7.09 -23.23
CA ASN A 175 34.76 -7.62 -22.80
C ASN A 175 35.93 -6.74 -23.28
N ARG A 176 35.91 -6.33 -24.56
CA ARG A 176 36.95 -5.46 -25.15
C ARG A 176 37.03 -4.06 -24.53
N HIS A 177 35.94 -3.56 -23.95
CA HIS A 177 35.91 -2.21 -23.39
C HIS A 177 36.13 -2.18 -21.87
N TYR A 178 35.63 -3.19 -21.13
CA TYR A 178 35.56 -3.12 -19.66
C TYR A 178 36.32 -4.24 -18.94
N VAL A 179 36.24 -5.48 -19.43
CA VAL A 179 36.65 -6.66 -18.65
C VAL A 179 38.07 -7.11 -19.00
N MET A 180 38.43 -7.03 -20.28
CA MET A 180 39.72 -7.46 -20.82
C MET A 180 40.08 -8.92 -20.45
N ALA A 181 39.07 -9.79 -20.32
CA ALA A 181 39.24 -11.21 -20.11
C ALA A 181 39.77 -11.91 -21.38
N PRO A 182 40.49 -13.04 -21.24
CA PRO A 182 40.96 -13.81 -22.38
C PRO A 182 39.82 -14.19 -23.31
N LEU A 183 40.11 -14.15 -24.62
CA LEU A 183 39.15 -14.59 -25.63
C LEU A 183 38.86 -16.09 -25.47
N PRO A 184 37.63 -16.52 -25.79
CA PRO A 184 37.27 -17.92 -25.70
C PRO A 184 38.05 -18.76 -26.71
N ASP A 185 38.31 -20.02 -26.35
CA ASP A 185 38.97 -20.99 -27.23
C ASP A 185 38.13 -21.26 -28.49
N GLU A 186 38.80 -21.59 -29.60
CA GLU A 186 38.14 -21.87 -30.87
C GLU A 186 37.13 -23.04 -30.72
N GLY A 187 35.84 -22.77 -31.01
CA GLY A 187 34.73 -23.72 -30.87
C GLY A 187 33.96 -23.68 -29.54
N GLY A 188 34.37 -22.83 -28.58
CA GLY A 188 33.71 -22.67 -27.28
C GLY A 188 32.63 -21.59 -27.21
N THR A 189 32.11 -21.12 -28.35
CA THR A 189 31.09 -20.04 -28.43
C THR A 189 30.03 -20.28 -29.50
N ASP A 190 29.89 -21.51 -29.96
CA ASP A 190 28.99 -21.82 -31.08
C ASP A 190 27.53 -21.85 -30.61
N THR A 191 27.30 -22.07 -29.31
CA THR A 191 25.97 -22.05 -28.71
C THR A 191 25.79 -20.88 -27.73
N LEU A 192 24.54 -20.41 -27.60
CA LEU A 192 24.18 -19.36 -26.63
C LEU A 192 24.58 -19.73 -25.19
N LEU A 193 24.52 -21.02 -24.83
CA LEU A 193 24.88 -21.50 -23.50
C LEU A 193 26.38 -21.46 -23.24
N GLU A 194 27.20 -21.79 -24.24
CA GLU A 194 28.66 -21.69 -24.13
C GLU A 194 29.11 -20.23 -23.97
N VAL A 195 28.50 -19.31 -24.73
CA VAL A 195 28.69 -17.86 -24.53
C VAL A 195 28.30 -17.46 -23.11
N GLY A 196 27.19 -17.99 -22.59
CA GLY A 196 26.76 -17.78 -21.21
C GLY A 196 27.77 -18.27 -20.17
N ILE A 197 28.37 -19.45 -20.37
CA ILE A 197 29.38 -20.00 -19.47
C ILE A 197 30.64 -19.12 -19.47
N TRP A 198 31.12 -18.71 -20.63
CA TRP A 198 32.28 -17.81 -20.75
C TRP A 198 32.02 -16.44 -20.10
N THR A 199 30.87 -15.83 -20.36
CA THR A 199 30.50 -14.53 -19.75
C THR A 199 30.36 -14.62 -18.23
N TRP A 200 29.86 -15.74 -17.73
CA TRP A 200 29.71 -15.96 -16.30
C TRP A 200 31.05 -16.05 -15.55
N GLN A 201 32.07 -16.65 -16.16
CA GLN A 201 33.41 -16.81 -15.54
C GLN A 201 34.03 -15.49 -15.10
N TRP A 202 33.89 -14.42 -15.91
CA TRP A 202 34.42 -13.11 -15.55
C TRP A 202 33.40 -12.22 -14.81
N MET A 203 32.12 -12.58 -14.78
CA MET A 203 31.09 -11.90 -13.99
C MET A 203 31.01 -12.37 -12.53
N GLU A 204 31.49 -13.58 -12.22
CA GLU A 204 31.41 -14.16 -10.88
C GLU A 204 32.06 -13.27 -9.78
N PRO A 205 33.29 -12.75 -9.93
CA PRO A 205 33.91 -11.95 -8.86
C PRO A 205 33.20 -10.60 -8.59
N PRO A 206 32.83 -9.80 -9.62
CA PRO A 206 32.04 -8.58 -9.41
C PRO A 206 30.68 -8.87 -8.79
N LEU A 207 29.96 -9.90 -9.25
CA LEU A 207 28.62 -10.24 -8.75
C LEU A 207 28.68 -10.68 -7.27
N GLY A 208 29.67 -11.50 -6.91
CA GLY A 208 29.95 -11.87 -5.53
C GLY A 208 30.19 -10.64 -4.64
N THR A 209 30.99 -9.70 -5.11
CA THR A 209 31.27 -8.45 -4.38
C THR A 209 30.02 -7.58 -4.22
N PHE A 210 29.24 -7.40 -5.29
CA PHE A 210 28.00 -6.62 -5.24
C PHE A 210 26.95 -7.25 -4.33
N SER A 211 26.77 -8.56 -4.40
CA SER A 211 25.82 -9.27 -3.54
C SER A 211 26.20 -9.17 -2.06
N PHE A 212 27.48 -9.35 -1.73
CA PHE A 212 27.98 -9.17 -0.36
C PHE A 212 27.77 -7.73 0.13
N PHE A 213 28.10 -6.74 -0.71
CA PHE A 213 27.87 -5.33 -0.39
C PHE A 213 26.39 -5.03 -0.11
N LEU A 214 25.49 -5.50 -0.98
CA LEU A 214 24.04 -5.31 -0.80
C LEU A 214 23.54 -6.00 0.47
N LEU A 215 24.05 -7.19 0.79
CA LEU A 215 23.73 -7.90 2.02
C LEU A 215 24.20 -7.12 3.26
N CYS A 216 25.41 -6.58 3.26
CA CYS A 216 25.91 -5.71 4.33
C CYS A 216 25.05 -4.43 4.45
N ALA A 217 24.65 -3.83 3.34
CA ALA A 217 23.79 -2.65 3.33
C ALA A 217 22.38 -2.96 3.88
N GLN A 218 21.81 -4.12 3.52
CA GLN A 218 20.53 -4.62 4.06
C GLN A 218 20.64 -4.87 5.57
N PHE A 219 21.70 -5.54 6.02
CA PHE A 219 21.98 -5.76 7.43
C PHE A 219 22.09 -4.43 8.19
N GLY A 220 22.87 -3.47 7.66
CA GLY A 220 22.98 -2.13 8.24
C GLY A 220 21.66 -1.37 8.27
N ALA A 221 20.80 -1.51 7.24
CA ALA A 221 19.45 -0.96 7.25
C ALA A 221 18.57 -1.58 8.35
N GLN A 222 18.66 -2.90 8.55
CA GLN A 222 17.94 -3.60 9.60
C GLN A 222 18.43 -3.21 11.00
N GLN A 223 19.74 -3.09 11.21
CA GLN A 223 20.30 -2.62 12.50
C GLN A 223 19.90 -1.17 12.79
N ARG A 224 19.85 -0.30 11.78
CA ARG A 224 19.30 1.06 11.95
C ARG A 224 17.84 1.03 12.41
N ALA A 225 17.02 0.12 11.87
CA ALA A 225 15.65 -0.04 12.32
C ALA A 225 15.57 -0.56 13.76
N ASN A 226 16.40 -1.52 14.15
CA ASN A 226 16.48 -2.04 15.52
C ASN A 226 16.92 -0.97 16.54
N LEU A 227 17.81 -0.06 16.13
CA LEU A 227 18.22 1.10 16.94
C LEU A 227 17.16 2.21 17.01
N GLY A 228 16.00 2.03 16.36
CA GLY A 228 14.95 3.05 16.32
C GLY A 228 15.31 4.29 15.50
N ILE A 229 16.37 4.23 14.68
CA ILE A 229 16.77 5.33 13.82
C ILE A 229 15.71 5.48 12.73
N LYS A 230 15.03 6.62 12.74
CA LYS A 230 13.93 6.89 11.81
C LYS A 230 14.43 6.81 10.35
N PRO A 231 13.76 6.03 9.49
CA PRO A 231 14.13 5.97 8.08
C PRO A 231 13.97 7.35 7.43
N PHE A 232 14.68 7.56 6.32
CA PHE A 232 14.62 8.81 5.56
C PHE A 232 13.17 9.24 5.25
N THR A 233 12.32 8.28 4.88
CA THR A 233 10.88 8.47 4.64
C THR A 233 10.16 9.06 5.85
N ALA A 234 10.43 8.57 7.07
CA ALA A 234 9.80 9.07 8.29
C ALA A 234 10.27 10.49 8.65
N ARG A 235 11.55 10.81 8.37
CA ARG A 235 12.08 12.17 8.53
C ARG A 235 11.41 13.14 7.56
N LEU A 236 11.27 12.73 6.31
CA LEU A 236 10.61 13.52 5.27
C LEU A 236 9.13 13.77 5.58
N ARG A 237 8.38 12.72 5.95
CA ARG A 237 6.98 12.83 6.42
C ARG A 237 6.85 13.82 7.57
N SER A 238 7.78 13.79 8.52
CA SER A 238 7.77 14.71 9.66
C SER A 238 8.05 16.16 9.27
N ARG A 239 8.98 16.39 8.34
CA ARG A 239 9.29 17.73 7.82
C ARG A 239 8.08 18.31 7.09
N LYS A 240 7.47 17.54 6.19
CA LYS A 240 6.26 17.94 5.45
C LYS A 240 5.09 18.20 6.39
N ALA A 241 4.88 17.33 7.38
CA ALA A 241 3.83 17.55 8.36
C ALA A 241 4.02 18.84 9.17
N ASN A 242 5.27 19.17 9.55
CA ASN A 242 5.54 20.44 10.22
C ASN A 242 5.30 21.65 9.32
N GLN A 243 5.61 21.55 8.02
CA GLN A 243 5.32 22.61 7.04
C GLN A 243 3.81 22.84 6.90
N LEU A 244 3.02 21.76 6.82
CA LEU A 244 1.56 21.87 6.73
C LEU A 244 0.95 22.48 8.00
N CYS A 245 1.41 22.04 9.18
CA CYS A 245 0.97 22.63 10.45
C CYS A 245 1.35 24.11 10.61
N ALA A 246 2.44 24.55 9.97
CA ALA A 246 2.80 25.97 9.97
C ALA A 246 1.91 26.80 9.03
N ALA A 247 1.42 26.20 7.95
CA ALA A 247 0.53 26.86 6.99
C ALA A 247 -0.91 26.97 7.50
N PHE A 248 -1.40 25.97 8.24
CA PHE A 248 -2.76 25.94 8.79
C PHE A 248 -2.74 25.83 10.32
N PRO A 249 -2.40 26.92 11.05
CA PRO A 249 -2.29 26.90 12.51
C PRO A 249 -3.65 26.87 13.22
N GLN A 250 -4.76 27.11 12.52
CA GLN A 250 -6.11 27.14 13.10
C GLN A 250 -6.64 25.77 13.56
N TYR A 251 -6.14 24.68 12.95
CA TYR A 251 -6.60 23.31 13.24
C TYR A 251 -5.70 22.63 14.29
N ASP A 252 -6.20 21.55 14.89
CA ASP A 252 -5.40 20.81 15.86
C ASP A 252 -4.12 20.26 15.22
N ARG A 253 -2.99 20.67 15.78
CA ARG A 253 -1.66 20.30 15.27
C ARG A 253 -1.46 18.80 15.26
N SER A 254 -2.03 18.05 16.20
CA SER A 254 -1.85 16.61 16.28
C SER A 254 -2.59 15.88 15.15
N ILE A 255 -3.83 16.28 14.88
CA ILE A 255 -4.69 15.72 13.82
C ILE A 255 -4.11 16.08 12.46
N LEU A 256 -3.81 17.36 12.23
CA LEU A 256 -3.25 17.84 10.97
C LEU A 256 -1.90 17.18 10.67
N ARG A 257 -1.05 16.99 11.69
CA ARG A 257 0.23 16.29 11.53
C ARG A 257 0.07 14.82 11.18
N ASP A 258 -0.93 14.13 11.73
CA ASP A 258 -1.22 12.73 11.39
C ASP A 258 -1.68 12.63 9.94
N TYR A 259 -2.62 13.48 9.52
CA TYR A 259 -3.09 13.57 8.13
C TYR A 259 -1.96 13.89 7.15
N ALA A 260 -1.15 14.91 7.47
CA ALA A 260 -0.02 15.32 6.63
C ALA A 260 1.00 14.20 6.38
N LYS A 261 1.25 13.36 7.39
CA LYS A 261 2.15 12.21 7.25
C LYS A 261 1.56 11.13 6.34
N ALA A 262 0.23 11.00 6.31
CA ALA A 262 -0.47 10.02 5.47
C ALA A 262 -0.46 10.46 3.99
N ILE A 263 -0.73 11.72 3.68
CA ILE A 263 -0.76 12.24 2.30
C ILE A 263 0.62 12.45 1.67
N CYS A 264 1.71 12.47 2.47
CA CYS A 264 3.05 12.84 2.00
C CYS A 264 3.56 12.07 0.76
N PHE A 265 3.04 10.86 0.50
CA PHE A 265 3.38 10.07 -0.68
C PHE A 265 2.17 9.68 -1.53
N ASP A 266 0.97 10.14 -1.18
CA ASP A 266 -0.27 9.83 -1.88
C ASP A 266 -0.78 11.10 -2.58
N ASP A 267 -0.47 11.22 -3.87
CA ASP A 267 -0.86 12.40 -4.66
C ASP A 267 -2.34 12.33 -5.07
N ALA A 268 -2.96 11.15 -4.96
CA ALA A 268 -4.32 10.88 -5.42
C ALA A 268 -5.38 11.15 -4.34
N ASP A 269 -5.02 11.55 -3.12
CA ASP A 269 -6.02 11.83 -2.07
C ASP A 269 -6.92 13.02 -2.45
N ALA A 270 -6.36 14.06 -3.07
CA ALA A 270 -7.13 15.19 -3.58
C ALA A 270 -8.11 14.76 -4.69
N ASP A 271 -7.65 13.94 -5.64
CA ASP A 271 -8.50 13.40 -6.72
C ASP A 271 -9.59 12.46 -6.17
N GLY A 272 -9.28 11.71 -5.10
CA GLY A 272 -10.22 10.85 -4.41
C GLY A 272 -11.31 11.62 -3.66
N LEU A 273 -10.96 12.78 -3.10
CA LEU A 273 -11.90 13.69 -2.44
C LEU A 273 -12.86 14.36 -3.42
N ASP A 274 -12.38 14.75 -4.61
CA ASP A 274 -13.22 15.36 -5.65
C ASP A 274 -14.34 14.39 -6.11
N ASN A 275 -14.13 13.08 -5.98
CA ASN A 275 -15.12 12.04 -6.29
C ASN A 275 -16.02 11.63 -5.12
N GLU A 276 -15.73 12.09 -3.89
CA GLU A 276 -16.45 11.67 -2.67
C GLU A 276 -17.96 11.96 -2.67
N PRO A 277 -18.45 13.11 -3.18
CA PRO A 277 -19.88 13.40 -3.21
C PRO A 277 -20.69 12.33 -3.96
N LEU A 278 -20.14 11.83 -5.07
CA LEU A 278 -20.75 10.75 -5.87
C LEU A 278 -20.85 9.43 -5.08
N TRP A 279 -19.86 9.15 -4.23
CA TRP A 279 -19.88 7.97 -3.36
C TRP A 279 -20.92 8.11 -2.26
N LEU A 280 -21.00 9.27 -1.62
CA LEU A 280 -21.98 9.57 -0.57
C LEU A 280 -23.42 9.43 -1.11
N GLU A 281 -23.69 9.99 -2.28
CA GLU A 281 -24.98 9.82 -2.99
C GLU A 281 -25.29 8.35 -3.26
N ARG A 282 -24.32 7.58 -3.78
CA ARG A 282 -24.49 6.14 -4.04
C ARG A 282 -24.75 5.35 -2.76
N SER A 283 -24.07 5.65 -1.65
CA SER A 283 -24.32 5.00 -0.37
C SER A 283 -25.67 5.34 0.24
N ARG A 284 -26.12 6.61 0.13
CA ARG A 284 -27.50 7.01 0.52
C ARG A 284 -28.55 6.28 -0.32
N ALA A 285 -28.33 6.18 -1.63
CA ALA A 285 -29.21 5.45 -2.54
C ALA A 285 -29.22 3.92 -2.30
N ALA A 286 -28.11 3.36 -1.83
CA ALA A 286 -28.02 1.94 -1.45
C ALA A 286 -28.67 1.64 -0.09
N GLY A 287 -28.56 2.56 0.88
CA GLY A 287 -29.23 2.45 2.18
C GLY A 287 -30.75 2.67 2.14
N GLY A 288 -31.26 3.34 1.10
CA GLY A 288 -32.71 3.57 0.91
C GLY A 288 -33.50 2.38 0.35
N ARG A 289 -32.87 1.24 0.03
CA ARG A 289 -33.53 0.09 -0.59
C ARG A 289 -34.22 -0.88 0.39
N ASP A 290 -34.17 -0.61 1.68
CA ASP A 290 -34.70 -1.51 2.73
C ASP A 290 -36.16 -1.22 3.16
N ASN A 291 -36.87 -0.29 2.49
CA ASN A 291 -38.26 0.05 2.84
C ASN A 291 -39.33 -0.47 1.85
N VAL A 292 -38.98 -1.39 0.96
CA VAL A 292 -39.98 -2.13 0.16
C VAL A 292 -40.61 -3.17 1.08
N LYS A 293 -41.78 -2.83 1.64
CA LYS A 293 -42.68 -3.75 2.34
C LYS A 293 -42.72 -5.08 1.59
N THR A 294 -42.16 -6.13 2.19
CA THR A 294 -42.53 -7.50 1.81
C THR A 294 -44.02 -7.64 2.07
N PRO A 295 -44.87 -7.87 1.05
CA PRO A 295 -46.26 -8.18 1.31
C PRO A 295 -46.28 -9.50 2.10
N SER A 296 -46.87 -9.45 3.29
CA SER A 296 -47.24 -10.64 4.05
C SER A 296 -48.10 -11.53 3.17
N MET A 297 -47.60 -12.73 2.87
CA MET A 297 -48.43 -13.86 2.45
C MET A 297 -48.92 -14.60 3.68
#